data_AF-A0A351T1H0-F1
#
_entry.id   AF-A0A351T1H0-F1
#
_cell.length_a   1.000
_cell.length_b   1.000
_cell.length_c   1.000
_cell.angle_alpha   90.00
_cell.angle_beta   90.00
_cell.angle_gamma   90.00
#
_symmetry.space_group_name_H-M   'P 1'
#
loop_
_entity.id
_entity.type
_entity.pdbx_description
1 polymer ?
#
loop_
_entity_poly.entity_id
_entity_poly.type
_entity_poly.pdbx_seq_one_letter_code
_entity_poly.pdbx_strand_id
1 'polypeptide(L)'
;MKPRTQILIWSAAIIATGLLLYILRGVLLPFVAGMAVAFLLDPLADRLEKRGLSRITATILITAAFFLFMIIGVMLLMPVIETQLVAFAKNFPGYIERARELFESAGGGRLRELLDSQNADGKGPMSDLVGNVLDWGGNVLQRAVSSGLALFNILSLIFLTPVVSFYFLLEWDNFVGRVDALLPRRHAGTIRTLATEINVALSGFVRGQFTVCLLLAVFYATGLTLAGLNFGLLVGLIAGLLSFIPFVGAFVGLLASMLVAVMQFWPDYLHIALIAAIFA
;
A
#
# COMPACT_ATOMS: atom_id res chain seq x y z
N MET A 1 -30.54 -3.96 -36.60
CA MET A 1 -30.52 -2.53 -36.22
C MET A 1 -29.58 -1.79 -37.17
N LYS A 2 -29.86 -0.53 -37.51
CA LYS A 2 -28.95 0.26 -38.36
C LYS A 2 -27.66 0.61 -37.57
N PRO A 3 -26.47 0.56 -38.18
CA PRO A 3 -25.19 0.78 -37.48
C PRO A 3 -25.11 2.15 -36.78
N ARG A 4 -25.77 3.19 -37.32
CA ARG A 4 -25.87 4.52 -36.69
C ARG A 4 -26.60 4.52 -35.35
N THR A 5 -27.67 3.73 -35.22
CA THR A 5 -28.43 3.61 -33.97
C THR A 5 -27.61 2.87 -32.92
N GLN A 6 -26.85 1.86 -33.32
CA GLN A 6 -25.96 1.11 -32.44
C GLN A 6 -24.86 2.03 -31.88
N ILE A 7 -24.20 2.83 -32.73
CA ILE A 7 -23.17 3.79 -32.30
C ILE A 7 -23.74 4.80 -31.29
N LEU A 8 -24.90 5.40 -31.57
CA LEU A 8 -25.54 6.35 -30.66
C LEU A 8 -25.84 5.73 -29.28
N ILE A 9 -26.41 4.52 -29.25
CA ILE A 9 -26.72 3.82 -28.00
C ILE A 9 -25.45 3.53 -27.20
N TRP A 10 -24.39 3.00 -27.84
CA TRP A 10 -23.14 2.71 -27.15
C TRP A 10 -22.44 3.98 -26.66
N SER A 11 -22.44 5.07 -27.45
CA SER A 11 -21.86 6.34 -27.01
C SER A 11 -22.63 6.95 -25.83
N ALA A 12 -23.97 6.92 -25.84
CA ALA A 12 -24.78 7.39 -24.73
C ALA A 12 -24.57 6.54 -23.47
N ALA A 13 -24.49 5.21 -23.62
CA ALA A 13 -24.18 4.30 -22.52
C ALA A 13 -22.81 4.60 -21.90
N ILE A 14 -21.76 4.78 -22.72
CA ILE A 14 -20.41 5.10 -22.24
C ILE A 14 -20.41 6.43 -21.48
N ILE A 15 -21.06 7.48 -22.00
CA ILE A 15 -21.13 8.79 -21.33
C ILE A 15 -21.90 8.67 -20.02
N ALA A 16 -23.04 8.00 -20.01
CA ALA A 16 -23.85 7.79 -18.81
C ALA A 16 -23.07 7.01 -17.74
N THR A 17 -22.39 5.93 -18.12
CA THR A 17 -21.54 5.15 -17.20
C THR A 17 -20.37 5.99 -16.70
N GLY A 18 -19.70 6.76 -17.56
CA GLY A 18 -18.60 7.66 -17.16
C GLY A 18 -19.05 8.73 -16.17
N LEU A 19 -20.22 9.33 -16.40
CA LEU A 19 -20.81 10.32 -15.50
C LEU A 19 -21.21 9.69 -14.16
N LEU A 20 -21.82 8.50 -14.19
CA LEU A 20 -22.15 7.73 -12.98
C LEU A 20 -20.89 7.44 -12.15
N LEU A 21 -19.83 6.92 -12.79
CA LEU A 21 -18.56 6.64 -12.12
C LEU A 21 -17.92 7.91 -11.56
N TYR A 22 -18.01 9.03 -12.28
CA TYR A 22 -17.50 10.32 -11.79
C TYR A 22 -18.24 10.80 -10.54
N ILE A 23 -19.57 10.68 -10.52
CA ILE A 23 -20.41 11.06 -9.36
C ILE A 23 -20.17 10.10 -8.18
N LEU A 24 -20.04 8.80 -8.43
CA LEU A 24 -19.88 7.78 -7.39
C LEU A 24 -18.44 7.53 -6.95
N ARG A 25 -17.44 8.21 -7.54
CA ARG A 25 -16.01 7.97 -7.27
C ARG A 25 -15.63 7.99 -5.79
N GLY A 26 -16.30 8.82 -4.99
CA GLY A 26 -16.02 8.96 -3.54
C GLY A 26 -16.42 7.73 -2.72
N VAL A 27 -17.39 6.95 -3.21
CA VAL A 27 -17.91 5.75 -2.52
C VAL A 27 -17.46 4.46 -3.22
N LEU A 28 -16.92 4.56 -4.44
CA LEU A 28 -16.48 3.41 -5.23
C LEU A 28 -15.38 2.60 -4.52
N LEU A 29 -14.44 3.27 -3.84
CA LEU A 29 -13.30 2.63 -3.20
C LEU A 29 -13.71 1.61 -2.13
N PRO A 30 -14.54 1.95 -1.11
CA PRO A 30 -15.05 0.95 -0.16
C PRO A 30 -15.78 -0.23 -0.81
N PHE A 31 -16.46 -0.01 -1.93
CA PHE A 31 -17.17 -1.08 -2.64
C PHE A 31 -16.22 -2.03 -3.36
N VAL A 32 -15.24 -1.49 -4.08
CA VAL A 32 -14.21 -2.29 -4.76
C VAL A 32 -13.36 -3.03 -3.73
N ALA A 33 -12.96 -2.36 -2.64
CA ALA A 33 -12.24 -2.99 -1.54
C ALA A 33 -13.07 -4.11 -0.89
N GLY A 34 -14.35 -3.87 -0.62
CA GLY A 34 -15.24 -4.87 -0.03
C GLY A 34 -15.44 -6.08 -0.93
N MET A 35 -15.58 -5.86 -2.23
CA MET A 35 -15.66 -6.93 -3.23
C MET A 35 -14.34 -7.73 -3.31
N ALA A 36 -13.19 -7.07 -3.25
CA ALA A 36 -11.89 -7.73 -3.23
C ALA A 36 -11.68 -8.58 -1.97
N VAL A 37 -12.10 -8.06 -0.79
CA VAL A 37 -12.06 -8.81 0.47
C VAL A 37 -13.04 -9.99 0.41
N ALA A 38 -14.26 -9.80 -0.07
CA ALA A 38 -15.22 -10.88 -0.26
C ALA A 38 -14.66 -11.97 -1.16
N PHE A 39 -14.10 -11.62 -2.32
CA PHE A 39 -13.44 -12.55 -3.22
C PHE A 39 -12.30 -13.35 -2.56
N LEU A 40 -11.50 -12.69 -1.72
CA LEU A 40 -10.39 -13.32 -1.00
C LEU A 40 -10.90 -14.33 0.04
N LEU A 41 -11.98 -13.98 0.75
CA LEU A 41 -12.58 -14.74 1.83
C LEU A 41 -13.56 -15.83 1.35
N ASP A 42 -14.09 -15.74 0.13
CA ASP A 42 -15.09 -16.65 -0.43
C ASP A 42 -14.68 -18.14 -0.37
N PRO A 43 -13.47 -18.54 -0.78
CA PRO A 43 -13.11 -19.96 -0.67
C PRO A 43 -12.87 -20.42 0.77
N LEU A 44 -12.75 -19.51 1.75
CA LEU A 44 -12.78 -19.87 3.17
C LEU A 44 -14.22 -20.12 3.62
N ALA A 45 -15.20 -19.34 3.13
CA ALA A 45 -16.62 -19.53 3.39
C ALA A 45 -17.10 -20.88 2.84
N ASP A 46 -16.75 -21.20 1.59
CA ASP A 46 -17.05 -22.49 0.97
C ASP A 46 -16.50 -23.67 1.76
N ARG A 47 -15.31 -23.52 2.36
CA ARG A 47 -14.69 -24.57 3.20
C ARG A 47 -15.46 -24.77 4.51
N LEU A 48 -16.02 -23.71 5.08
CA LEU A 48 -16.86 -23.81 6.28
C LEU A 48 -18.24 -24.38 5.95
N GLU A 49 -18.82 -24.03 4.82
CA GLU A 49 -20.09 -24.62 4.35
C GLU A 49 -19.96 -26.12 4.10
N LYS A 50 -18.85 -26.55 3.48
CA LYS A 50 -18.54 -27.98 3.32
C LYS A 50 -18.38 -28.72 4.64
N ARG A 51 -18.14 -28.01 5.75
CA ARG A 51 -18.10 -28.56 7.12
C ARG A 51 -19.45 -28.53 7.84
N GLY A 52 -20.52 -28.11 7.15
CA GLY A 52 -21.90 -28.14 7.67
C GLY A 52 -22.43 -26.81 8.22
N LEU A 53 -21.68 -25.70 8.09
CA LEU A 53 -22.16 -24.37 8.47
C LEU A 53 -23.10 -23.81 7.39
N SER A 54 -24.11 -23.03 7.80
CA SER A 54 -24.91 -22.26 6.83
C SER A 54 -24.09 -21.13 6.21
N ARG A 55 -24.41 -20.72 4.98
CA ARG A 55 -23.77 -19.58 4.29
C ARG A 55 -23.72 -18.32 5.16
N ILE A 56 -24.83 -18.02 5.85
CA ILE A 56 -24.93 -16.88 6.77
C ILE A 56 -23.93 -17.02 7.92
N THR A 57 -23.90 -18.18 8.59
CA THR A 57 -23.00 -18.41 9.72
C THR A 57 -21.53 -18.37 9.30
N ALA A 58 -21.18 -19.01 8.18
CA ALA A 58 -19.82 -18.97 7.63
C ALA A 58 -19.39 -17.54 7.30
N THR A 59 -20.27 -16.76 6.66
CA THR A 59 -20.03 -15.36 6.32
C THR A 59 -19.84 -14.50 7.57
N ILE A 60 -20.72 -14.59 8.56
CA ILE A 60 -20.59 -13.86 9.83
C ILE A 60 -19.25 -14.19 10.49
N LEU A 61 -18.93 -15.47 10.64
CA LEU A 61 -17.73 -15.92 11.35
C LEU A 61 -16.45 -15.42 10.67
N ILE A 62 -16.32 -15.62 9.35
CA ILE A 62 -15.11 -15.24 8.61
C ILE A 62 -14.96 -13.73 8.53
N THR A 63 -16.04 -13.01 8.23
CA THR A 63 -15.97 -11.55 8.11
C THR A 63 -15.66 -10.93 9.47
N ALA A 64 -16.31 -11.39 10.55
CA ALA A 64 -16.01 -10.93 11.90
C ALA A 64 -14.56 -11.26 12.29
N ALA A 65 -14.09 -12.48 12.07
CA ALA A 65 -12.72 -12.88 12.40
C ALA A 65 -11.66 -12.08 11.62
N PHE A 66 -11.88 -11.88 10.31
CA PHE A 66 -10.97 -11.13 9.45
C PHE A 66 -10.85 -9.67 9.87
N PHE A 67 -11.98 -8.98 10.05
CA PHE A 67 -11.95 -7.57 10.45
C PHE A 67 -11.53 -7.39 11.89
N LEU A 68 -11.87 -8.30 12.81
CA LEU A 68 -11.35 -8.28 14.18
C LEU A 68 -9.82 -8.43 14.19
N PHE A 69 -9.28 -9.37 13.42
CA PHE A 69 -7.83 -9.53 13.27
C PHE A 69 -7.17 -8.25 12.72
N MET A 70 -7.74 -7.65 11.68
CA MET A 70 -7.26 -6.38 11.12
C MET A 70 -7.31 -5.23 12.14
N ILE A 71 -8.42 -5.08 12.87
CA ILE A 71 -8.60 -4.03 13.89
C ILE A 71 -7.57 -4.21 15.01
N ILE A 72 -7.39 -5.43 15.52
CA ILE A 72 -6.39 -5.72 16.55
C ILE A 72 -4.99 -5.41 16.02
N GLY A 73 -4.66 -5.84 14.80
CA GLY A 73 -3.37 -5.55 14.17
C GLY A 73 -3.12 -4.05 14.06
N VAL A 74 -4.09 -3.27 13.60
CA VAL A 74 -4.00 -1.81 13.52
C VAL A 74 -3.86 -1.21 14.91
N MET A 75 -4.67 -1.60 15.90
CA MET A 75 -4.57 -1.05 17.27
C MET A 75 -3.22 -1.31 17.93
N LEU A 76 -2.57 -2.45 17.63
CA LEU A 76 -1.25 -2.77 18.16
C LEU A 76 -0.12 -2.05 17.41
N LEU A 77 -0.21 -1.97 16.07
CA LEU A 77 0.85 -1.40 15.23
C LEU A 77 0.80 0.13 15.17
N MET A 78 -0.40 0.72 15.16
CA MET A 78 -0.59 2.16 15.00
C MET A 78 0.18 3.02 16.02
N PRO A 79 0.16 2.75 17.35
CA PRO A 79 0.93 3.56 18.30
C PRO A 79 2.44 3.45 18.08
N VAL A 80 2.92 2.27 17.66
CA VAL A 80 4.35 2.07 17.37
C VAL A 80 4.75 2.80 16.09
N ILE A 81 3.90 2.74 15.07
CA ILE A 81 4.09 3.47 13.81
C ILE A 81 4.07 4.98 14.07
N GLU A 82 3.11 5.48 14.85
CA GLU A 82 2.99 6.90 15.20
C GLU A 82 4.22 7.40 15.94
N THR A 83 4.66 6.69 16.98
CA THR A 83 5.86 7.07 17.73
C THR A 83 7.12 7.07 16.87
N GLN A 84 7.26 6.09 15.97
CA GLN A 84 8.39 6.05 15.03
C GLN A 84 8.31 7.15 13.97
N LEU A 85 7.12 7.45 13.44
CA LEU A 85 6.92 8.53 12.48
C LEU A 85 7.22 9.90 13.10
N VAL A 86 6.70 10.16 14.30
CA VAL A 86 6.95 11.42 15.03
C VAL A 86 8.43 11.56 15.38
N ALA A 87 9.07 10.48 15.83
CA ALA A 87 10.50 10.50 16.12
C ALA A 87 11.35 10.67 14.86
N PHE A 88 10.97 10.05 13.73
CA PHE A 88 11.63 10.27 12.45
C PHE A 88 11.50 11.73 12.02
N ALA A 89 10.29 12.31 12.07
CA ALA A 89 10.05 13.70 11.73
C ALA A 89 10.86 14.68 12.61
N LYS A 90 10.99 14.40 13.91
CA LYS A 90 11.81 15.21 14.83
C LYS A 90 13.31 15.10 14.54
N ASN A 91 13.79 13.92 14.17
CA ASN A 91 15.21 13.69 13.87
C ASN A 91 15.60 14.05 12.43
N PHE A 92 14.61 14.21 11.55
CA PHE A 92 14.80 14.46 10.13
C PHE A 92 15.71 15.68 9.84
N PRO A 93 15.53 16.86 10.48
CA PRO A 93 16.44 17.99 10.27
C PRO A 93 17.90 17.66 10.60
N GLY A 94 18.13 16.95 11.71
CA GLY A 94 19.48 16.52 12.11
C GLY A 94 20.10 15.50 11.14
N TYR A 95 19.30 14.65 10.50
CA TYR A 95 19.79 13.77 9.43
C TYR A 95 20.24 14.56 8.20
N ILE A 96 19.56 15.67 7.87
CA ILE A 96 19.96 16.53 6.76
C ILE A 96 21.25 17.29 7.09
N GLU A 97 21.40 17.80 8.31
CA GLU A 97 22.63 18.47 8.76
C GLU A 97 23.83 17.51 8.74
N ARG A 98 23.67 16.29 9.26
CA ARG A 98 24.72 15.27 9.16
C ARG A 98 25.04 14.89 7.72
N ALA A 99 24.03 14.77 6.86
CA ALA A 99 24.26 14.51 5.45
C ALA A 99 25.13 15.60 4.81
N ARG A 100 24.89 16.86 5.17
CA ARG A 100 25.69 18.00 4.74
C ARG A 100 27.12 17.89 5.25
N GLU A 101 27.33 17.64 6.54
CA GLU A 101 28.66 17.49 7.14
C GLU A 101 29.46 16.32 6.53
N LEU A 102 28.79 15.20 6.26
CA LEU A 102 29.38 14.05 5.57
C LEU A 102 29.76 14.39 4.13
N PHE A 103 28.92 15.14 3.42
CA PHE A 103 29.23 15.60 2.07
C PHE A 103 30.41 16.58 2.06
N GLU A 104 30.46 17.49 3.04
CA GLU A 104 31.55 18.46 3.21
C GLU A 104 32.87 17.81 3.61
N SER A 105 32.83 16.74 4.42
CA SER A 105 34.02 16.01 4.87
C SER A 105 34.51 14.93 3.89
N ALA A 106 33.61 14.27 3.14
CA ALA A 106 33.95 13.29 2.11
C ALA A 106 34.32 13.95 0.76
N GLY A 107 33.74 15.12 0.47
CA GLY A 107 34.04 15.95 -0.70
C GLY A 107 35.30 16.79 -0.49
N GLY A 108 36.45 16.16 -0.23
CA GLY A 108 37.69 16.86 0.07
C GLY A 108 38.01 17.98 -0.93
N GLY A 109 38.13 19.23 -0.45
CA GLY A 109 38.70 20.42 -1.13
C GLY A 109 38.14 20.82 -2.51
N ARG A 110 38.24 19.93 -3.51
CA ARG A 110 37.91 20.12 -4.92
C ARG A 110 36.42 20.25 -5.22
N LEU A 111 35.55 19.53 -4.51
CA LEU A 111 34.10 19.65 -4.72
C LEU A 111 33.59 20.99 -4.18
N ARG A 112 34.15 21.42 -3.05
CA ARG A 112 33.91 22.73 -2.44
C ARG A 112 34.38 23.88 -3.33
N GLU A 113 35.55 23.78 -3.95
CA GLU A 113 36.08 24.81 -4.87
C GLU A 113 35.25 24.98 -6.15
N LEU A 114 34.64 23.89 -6.65
CA LEU A 114 33.71 23.91 -7.80
C LEU A 114 32.30 24.42 -7.45
N LEU A 115 31.89 24.33 -6.18
CA LEU A 115 30.57 24.76 -5.69
C LEU A 115 30.59 26.20 -5.12
N ASP A 116 31.67 26.60 -4.42
CA ASP A 116 31.85 27.95 -3.84
C ASP A 116 32.21 29.00 -4.90
N SER A 117 32.84 28.62 -6.03
CA SER A 117 33.20 29.56 -7.10
C SER A 117 31.99 30.14 -7.85
N GLN A 118 30.77 29.65 -7.60
CA GLN A 118 29.55 30.17 -8.22
C GLN A 118 28.68 31.07 -7.32
N ASN A 119 28.81 31.05 -5.99
CA ASN A 119 27.89 31.77 -5.10
C ASN A 119 28.63 32.62 -4.04
N ALA A 120 28.67 33.93 -4.25
CA ALA A 120 29.30 34.91 -3.37
C ALA A 120 28.53 35.21 -2.06
N ASP A 121 27.33 34.63 -1.86
CA ASP A 121 26.44 34.92 -0.72
C ASP A 121 26.50 33.90 0.43
N GLY A 122 27.43 32.94 0.41
CA GLY A 122 27.57 31.92 1.47
C GLY A 122 26.41 30.92 1.56
N LYS A 123 25.42 31.03 0.68
CA LYS A 123 24.37 30.04 0.42
C LYS A 123 24.74 29.26 -0.84
N GLY A 124 25.45 28.15 -0.67
CA GLY A 124 25.78 27.26 -1.78
C GLY A 124 24.54 26.56 -2.34
N PRO A 125 24.59 25.97 -3.56
CA PRO A 125 23.49 25.20 -4.13
C PRO A 125 22.99 24.07 -3.21
N MET A 126 23.86 23.59 -2.31
CA MET A 126 23.53 22.59 -1.30
C MET A 126 22.60 23.12 -0.20
N SER A 127 22.73 24.39 0.23
CA SER A 127 21.83 24.96 1.24
C SER A 127 20.42 25.15 0.70
N ASP A 128 20.29 25.46 -0.59
CA ASP A 128 18.99 25.59 -1.25
C ASP A 128 18.34 24.22 -1.46
N LEU A 129 19.11 23.18 -1.83
CA LEU A 129 18.63 21.80 -1.88
C LEU A 129 18.14 21.31 -0.51
N VAL A 130 18.91 21.57 0.55
CA VAL A 130 18.53 21.26 1.93
C VAL A 130 17.25 21.99 2.33
N GLY A 131 17.15 23.29 2.07
CA GLY A 131 15.95 24.08 2.36
C GLY A 131 14.71 23.54 1.64
N ASN A 132 14.84 23.22 0.36
CA ASN A 132 13.75 22.65 -0.44
C ASN A 132 13.29 21.27 0.07
N VAL A 133 14.22 20.42 0.52
CA VAL A 133 13.91 19.11 1.11
C VAL A 133 13.19 19.25 2.46
N LEU A 134 13.62 20.20 3.30
CA LEU A 134 12.98 20.51 4.58
C LEU A 134 11.57 21.07 4.38
N ASP A 135 11.40 22.00 3.44
CA ASP A 135 10.10 22.58 3.10
C ASP A 135 9.15 21.53 2.51
N TRP A 136 9.65 20.67 1.62
CA TRP A 136 8.86 19.56 1.09
C TRP A 136 8.44 18.59 2.20
N GLY A 137 9.38 18.19 3.06
CA GLY A 137 9.10 17.30 4.20
C GLY A 137 8.07 17.89 5.17
N GLY A 138 8.21 19.17 5.51
CA GLY A 138 7.26 19.89 6.36
C GLY A 138 5.86 19.97 5.76
N ASN A 139 5.76 20.28 4.46
CA ASN A 139 4.49 20.33 3.73
C ASN A 139 3.81 18.95 3.63
N VAL A 140 4.59 17.88 3.42
CA VAL A 140 4.06 16.51 3.39
C VAL A 140 3.52 16.11 4.75
N LEU A 141 4.27 16.37 5.83
CA LEU A 141 3.83 16.10 7.21
C LEU A 141 2.58 16.89 7.57
N GLN A 142 2.56 18.19 7.25
CA GLN A 142 1.40 19.03 7.50
C GLN A 142 0.17 18.52 6.76
N ARG A 143 0.29 18.15 5.48
CA ARG A 143 -0.81 17.57 4.69
C ARG A 143 -1.27 16.22 5.22
N ALA A 144 -0.35 15.38 5.71
CA ALA A 144 -0.69 14.10 6.31
C ALA A 144 -1.50 14.28 7.61
N VAL A 145 -1.16 15.27 8.44
CA VAL A 145 -1.82 15.54 9.72
C VAL A 145 -3.09 16.39 9.59
N SER A 146 -3.13 17.34 8.66
CA SER A 146 -4.20 18.35 8.57
C SER A 146 -5.35 17.99 7.63
N SER A 147 -5.32 16.82 6.98
CA SER A 147 -6.37 16.42 6.04
C SER A 147 -7.55 15.77 6.76
N GLY A 148 -8.45 16.60 7.30
CA GLY A 148 -9.75 16.15 7.82
C GLY A 148 -10.57 15.37 6.76
N LEU A 149 -10.36 15.68 5.47
CA LEU A 149 -10.91 14.91 4.35
C LEU A 149 -10.32 13.49 4.23
N ALA A 150 -9.03 13.31 4.55
CA ALA A 150 -8.42 11.98 4.58
C ALA A 150 -8.99 11.13 5.73
N LEU A 151 -9.19 11.73 6.91
CA LEU A 151 -9.86 11.07 8.03
C LEU A 151 -11.27 10.61 7.65
N PHE A 152 -12.08 11.46 7.02
CA PHE A 152 -13.41 11.08 6.56
C PHE A 152 -13.38 9.92 5.55
N ASN A 153 -12.47 9.96 4.56
CA ASN A 153 -12.32 8.87 3.58
C ASN A 153 -11.86 7.56 4.23
N ILE A 154 -10.92 7.62 5.17
CA ILE A 154 -10.43 6.45 5.91
C ILE A 154 -11.54 5.86 6.77
N LEU A 155 -12.30 6.71 7.49
CA LEU A 155 -13.46 6.27 8.27
C LEU A 155 -14.51 5.63 7.35
N SER A 156 -14.84 6.25 6.23
CA SER A 156 -15.73 5.66 5.24
C SER A 156 -15.22 4.28 4.79
N LEU A 157 -13.92 4.14 4.52
CA LEU A 157 -13.34 2.86 4.09
C LEU A 157 -13.40 1.82 5.20
N ILE A 158 -13.00 2.16 6.43
CA ILE A 158 -13.00 1.25 7.59
C ILE A 158 -14.41 0.77 7.94
N PHE A 159 -15.43 1.62 7.81
CA PHE A 159 -16.81 1.26 8.16
C PHE A 159 -17.59 0.63 7.00
N LEU A 160 -17.49 1.16 5.78
CA LEU A 160 -18.24 0.61 4.64
C LEU A 160 -17.63 -0.68 4.10
N THR A 161 -16.31 -0.83 4.07
CA THR A 161 -15.66 -2.03 3.50
C THR A 161 -16.10 -3.32 4.18
N PRO A 162 -16.18 -3.42 5.53
CA PRO A 162 -16.71 -4.61 6.20
C PRO A 162 -18.16 -4.91 5.85
N VAL A 163 -19.02 -3.88 5.84
CA VAL A 163 -20.45 -4.04 5.52
C VAL A 163 -20.63 -4.52 4.09
N VAL A 164 -19.92 -3.90 3.15
CA VAL A 164 -19.99 -4.25 1.73
C VAL A 164 -19.37 -5.62 1.48
N SER A 165 -18.23 -5.93 2.11
CA SER A 165 -17.62 -7.27 2.04
C SER A 165 -18.54 -8.34 2.59
N PHE A 166 -19.22 -8.09 3.72
CA PHE A 166 -20.17 -9.03 4.29
C PHE A 166 -21.30 -9.32 3.30
N TYR A 167 -21.91 -8.26 2.72
CA TYR A 167 -23.00 -8.43 1.78
C TYR A 167 -22.56 -9.15 0.50
N PHE A 168 -21.42 -8.77 -0.09
CA PHE A 168 -20.89 -9.44 -1.27
C PHE A 168 -20.54 -10.89 -1.00
N LEU A 169 -19.95 -11.21 0.15
CA LEU A 169 -19.62 -12.58 0.53
C LEU A 169 -20.89 -13.42 0.74
N LEU A 170 -21.91 -12.85 1.38
CA LEU A 170 -23.19 -13.51 1.61
C LEU A 170 -23.91 -13.84 0.30
N GLU A 171 -23.98 -12.88 -0.62
CA GLU A 171 -24.73 -12.95 -1.88
C GLU A 171 -23.88 -13.39 -3.08
N TRP A 172 -22.62 -13.77 -2.87
CA TRP A 172 -21.66 -14.06 -3.93
C TRP A 172 -22.19 -15.07 -4.95
N ASP A 173 -22.70 -16.22 -4.47
CA ASP A 173 -23.22 -17.30 -5.32
C ASP A 173 -24.45 -16.87 -6.13
N ASN A 174 -25.35 -16.10 -5.50
CA ASN A 174 -26.54 -15.56 -6.15
C ASN A 174 -26.15 -14.55 -7.24
N PHE A 175 -25.14 -13.71 -6.96
CA PHE A 175 -24.63 -12.75 -7.93
C PHE A 175 -24.02 -13.46 -9.14
N VAL A 176 -23.15 -14.45 -8.92
CA VAL A 176 -22.55 -15.26 -9.98
C VAL A 176 -23.61 -16.00 -10.79
N GLY A 177 -24.61 -16.60 -10.14
CA GLY A 177 -25.72 -17.30 -10.81
C GLY A 177 -26.58 -16.39 -11.69
N ARG A 178 -26.83 -15.15 -11.27
CA ARG A 178 -27.54 -14.15 -12.09
C ARG A 178 -26.72 -13.72 -13.30
N VAL A 179 -25.42 -13.51 -13.13
CA VAL A 179 -24.52 -13.17 -14.25
C VAL A 179 -24.44 -14.35 -15.23
N ASP A 180 -24.35 -15.57 -14.73
CA ASP A 180 -24.33 -16.79 -15.54
C ASP A 180 -25.62 -16.97 -16.37
N ALA A 181 -26.78 -16.63 -15.79
CA ALA A 181 -28.07 -16.68 -16.49
C ALA A 181 -28.19 -15.67 -17.65
N LEU A 182 -27.40 -14.60 -17.64
CA LEU A 182 -27.37 -13.59 -18.71
C LEU A 182 -26.44 -13.96 -19.87
N LEU A 183 -25.68 -15.06 -19.75
CA LEU A 183 -24.69 -15.45 -20.76
C LEU A 183 -25.34 -15.90 -22.09
N PRO A 184 -24.78 -15.51 -23.24
CA PRO A 184 -25.21 -16.04 -24.53
C PRO A 184 -25.03 -17.56 -24.59
N ARG A 185 -26.14 -18.31 -24.77
CA ARG A 185 -26.16 -19.79 -24.74
C ARG A 185 -25.09 -20.46 -25.60
N ARG A 186 -24.78 -19.89 -26.77
CA ARG A 186 -23.78 -20.42 -27.72
C ARG A 186 -22.35 -20.42 -27.17
N HIS A 187 -22.01 -19.46 -26.32
CA HIS A 187 -20.65 -19.28 -25.78
C HIS A 187 -20.56 -19.52 -24.27
N ALA A 188 -21.68 -19.83 -23.62
CA ALA A 188 -21.75 -20.00 -22.16
C ALA A 188 -20.73 -21.02 -21.63
N GLY A 189 -20.53 -22.14 -22.34
CA GLY A 189 -19.52 -23.15 -21.97
C GLY A 189 -18.10 -22.56 -21.95
N THR A 190 -17.69 -21.89 -23.03
CA THR A 190 -16.38 -21.23 -23.14
C THR A 190 -16.19 -20.15 -22.08
N ILE A 191 -17.22 -19.33 -21.83
CA ILE A 191 -17.16 -18.26 -20.83
C ILE A 191 -16.99 -18.83 -19.42
N ARG A 192 -17.72 -19.90 -19.06
CA ARG A 192 -17.59 -20.57 -17.76
C ARG A 192 -16.20 -21.17 -17.55
N THR A 193 -15.64 -21.82 -18.57
CA THR A 193 -14.27 -22.36 -18.52
C THR A 193 -13.26 -21.23 -18.28
N LEU A 194 -13.30 -20.17 -19.09
CA LEU A 194 -12.43 -19.01 -18.94
C LEU A 194 -12.58 -18.34 -17.57
N ALA A 195 -13.83 -18.16 -17.10
CA ALA A 195 -14.09 -17.55 -15.80
C ALA A 195 -13.51 -18.38 -14.65
N THR A 196 -13.58 -19.72 -14.75
CA THR A 196 -13.00 -20.63 -13.76
C THR A 196 -11.48 -20.56 -13.76
N GLU A 197 -10.85 -20.57 -14.94
CA GLU A 197 -9.39 -20.43 -15.08
C GLU A 197 -8.90 -19.08 -14.53
N ILE A 198 -9.60 -17.99 -14.84
CA ILE A 198 -9.32 -16.65 -14.30
C ILE A 198 -9.46 -16.65 -12.78
N ASN A 199 -10.53 -17.24 -12.24
CA ASN A 199 -10.75 -17.29 -10.80
C ASN A 199 -9.61 -18.04 -10.07
N VAL A 200 -9.19 -19.18 -10.61
CA VAL A 200 -8.07 -19.97 -10.05
C VAL A 200 -6.76 -19.18 -10.11
N ALA A 201 -6.45 -18.55 -11.24
CA ALA A 201 -5.24 -17.75 -11.40
C ALA A 201 -5.24 -16.52 -10.47
N LEU A 202 -6.35 -15.76 -10.43
CA LEU A 202 -6.48 -14.53 -9.64
C LEU A 202 -6.46 -14.84 -8.14
N SER A 203 -7.22 -15.84 -7.68
CA SER A 203 -7.24 -16.23 -6.27
C SER A 203 -5.88 -16.77 -5.81
N GLY A 204 -5.19 -17.55 -6.66
CA GLY A 204 -3.83 -18.01 -6.41
C GLY A 204 -2.83 -16.87 -6.28
N PHE A 205 -2.86 -15.93 -7.22
CA PHE A 205 -1.99 -14.75 -7.22
C PHE A 205 -2.22 -13.86 -5.98
N VAL A 206 -3.47 -13.49 -5.70
CA VAL A 206 -3.80 -12.60 -4.57
C VAL A 206 -3.35 -13.22 -3.24
N ARG A 207 -3.59 -14.52 -3.03
CA ARG A 207 -3.16 -15.22 -1.82
C ARG A 207 -1.64 -15.31 -1.73
N GLY A 208 -0.98 -15.70 -2.81
CA GLY A 208 0.48 -15.74 -2.88
C GLY A 208 1.07 -14.37 -2.55
N GLN A 209 0.56 -13.31 -3.17
CA GLN A 209 1.06 -11.95 -2.99
C GLN A 209 0.82 -11.43 -1.58
N PHE A 210 -0.34 -11.68 -0.98
CA PHE A 210 -0.60 -11.30 0.41
C PHE A 210 0.34 -12.03 1.37
N THR A 211 0.57 -13.33 1.16
CA THR A 211 1.54 -14.11 1.95
C THR A 211 2.95 -13.59 1.79
N VAL A 212 3.39 -13.28 0.56
CA VAL A 212 4.72 -12.71 0.30
C VAL A 212 4.89 -11.35 0.97
N CYS A 213 3.91 -10.46 0.86
CA CYS A 213 3.96 -9.14 1.51
C CYS A 213 4.04 -9.26 3.03
N LEU A 214 3.26 -10.18 3.64
CA LEU A 214 3.29 -10.41 5.08
C LEU A 214 4.63 -10.98 5.53
N LEU A 215 5.16 -11.97 4.81
CA LEU A 215 6.47 -12.55 5.10
C LEU A 215 7.59 -11.51 4.99
N LEU A 216 7.60 -10.70 3.92
CA LEU A 216 8.58 -9.63 3.73
C LEU A 216 8.43 -8.52 4.79
N ALA A 217 7.21 -8.17 5.17
CA ALA A 217 6.97 -7.18 6.23
C ALA A 217 7.56 -7.66 7.56
N VAL A 218 7.31 -8.92 7.94
CA VAL A 218 7.90 -9.50 9.15
C VAL A 218 9.42 -9.61 9.01
N PHE A 219 9.94 -10.10 7.88
CA PHE A 219 11.36 -10.28 7.64
C PHE A 219 12.13 -8.95 7.72
N TYR A 220 11.71 -7.93 6.98
CA TYR A 220 12.37 -6.62 7.01
C TYR A 220 12.18 -5.92 8.35
N ALA A 221 10.98 -5.95 8.95
CA ALA A 221 10.75 -5.27 10.21
C ALA A 221 11.56 -5.88 11.35
N THR A 222 11.66 -7.22 11.42
CA THR A 222 12.48 -7.91 12.40
C THR A 222 13.97 -7.78 12.10
N GLY A 223 14.39 -8.01 10.85
CA GLY A 223 15.80 -7.92 10.42
C GLY A 223 16.40 -6.54 10.69
N LEU A 224 15.72 -5.46 10.28
CA LEU A 224 16.21 -4.10 10.48
C LEU A 224 16.21 -3.70 11.96
N THR A 225 15.18 -4.11 12.71
CA THR A 225 15.11 -3.83 14.15
C THR A 225 16.21 -4.56 14.93
N LEU A 226 16.46 -5.84 14.61
CA LEU A 226 17.52 -6.64 15.23
C LEU A 226 18.92 -6.15 14.85
N ALA A 227 19.08 -5.61 13.65
CA ALA A 227 20.30 -4.93 13.21
C ALA A 227 20.54 -3.58 13.93
N GLY A 228 19.61 -3.14 14.77
CA GLY A 228 19.73 -1.90 15.55
C GLY A 228 19.39 -0.63 14.76
N LEU A 229 18.77 -0.75 13.57
CA LEU A 229 18.40 0.41 12.77
C LEU A 229 17.25 1.19 13.45
N ASN A 230 17.44 2.49 13.60
CA ASN A 230 16.36 3.37 14.04
C ASN A 230 15.19 3.29 13.06
N PHE A 231 13.97 3.17 13.59
CA PHE A 231 12.75 3.01 12.79
C PHE A 231 12.72 1.73 11.93
N GLY A 232 13.52 0.71 12.25
CA GLY A 232 13.59 -0.54 11.50
C GLY A 232 12.22 -1.22 11.32
N LEU A 233 11.37 -1.20 12.35
CA LEU A 233 10.00 -1.71 12.26
C LEU A 233 9.16 -0.93 11.23
N LEU A 234 9.14 0.40 11.31
CA LEU A 234 8.39 1.26 10.39
C LEU A 234 8.86 1.07 8.94
N VAL A 235 10.18 1.14 8.72
CA VAL A 235 10.78 0.96 7.38
C VAL A 235 10.48 -0.44 6.84
N GLY A 236 10.62 -1.47 7.68
CA GLY A 236 10.38 -2.85 7.28
C GLY A 236 8.91 -3.15 6.98
N LEU A 237 7.97 -2.62 7.77
CA LEU A 237 6.53 -2.75 7.50
C LEU A 237 6.14 -2.06 6.19
N ILE A 238 6.64 -0.84 5.95
CA ILE A 238 6.39 -0.11 4.70
C ILE A 238 7.00 -0.85 3.50
N ALA A 239 8.24 -1.32 3.61
CA ALA A 239 8.92 -2.09 2.56
C ALA A 239 8.17 -3.39 2.23
N GLY A 240 7.74 -4.14 3.25
CA GLY A 240 6.96 -5.36 3.07
C GLY A 240 5.58 -5.11 2.45
N LEU A 241 4.87 -4.06 2.87
CA LEU A 241 3.57 -3.70 2.31
C LEU A 241 3.68 -3.22 0.85
N LEU A 242 4.67 -2.38 0.55
CA LEU A 242 4.95 -1.89 -0.81
C LEU A 242 5.46 -2.99 -1.74
N SER A 243 5.91 -4.13 -1.20
CA SER A 243 6.28 -5.31 -2.00
C SER A 243 5.08 -5.95 -2.69
N PHE A 244 3.86 -5.45 -2.44
CA PHE A 244 2.70 -5.75 -3.28
C PHE A 244 2.95 -5.41 -4.75
N ILE A 245 3.73 -4.35 -5.02
CA ILE A 245 4.26 -4.06 -6.35
C ILE A 245 5.68 -4.65 -6.41
N PRO A 246 5.98 -5.55 -7.36
CA PRO A 246 7.30 -6.15 -7.48
C PRO A 246 8.42 -5.11 -7.50
N PHE A 247 9.50 -5.37 -6.76
CA PHE A 247 10.71 -4.52 -6.60
C PHE A 247 10.51 -3.18 -5.89
N VAL A 248 9.31 -2.60 -5.88
CA VAL A 248 9.04 -1.29 -5.26
C VAL A 248 9.31 -1.33 -3.76
N GLY A 249 8.81 -2.35 -3.07
CA GLY A 249 8.99 -2.48 -1.63
C GLY A 249 10.45 -2.61 -1.21
N ALA A 250 11.20 -3.50 -1.85
CA ALA A 250 12.63 -3.66 -1.59
C ALA A 250 13.43 -2.40 -1.92
N PHE A 251 13.13 -1.73 -3.03
CA PHE A 251 13.81 -0.50 -3.44
C PHE A 251 13.56 0.65 -2.47
N VAL A 252 12.30 0.92 -2.12
CA VAL A 252 11.93 1.98 -1.17
C VAL A 252 12.48 1.65 0.23
N GLY A 253 12.40 0.40 0.66
CA GLY A 253 12.95 -0.07 1.93
C GLY A 253 14.47 0.09 2.00
N LEU A 254 15.19 -0.31 0.95
CA LEU A 254 16.63 -0.15 0.86
C LEU A 254 17.02 1.32 0.90
N LEU A 255 16.38 2.18 0.10
CA LEU A 255 16.68 3.62 0.10
C LEU A 255 16.45 4.25 1.48
N ALA A 256 15.30 3.99 2.09
CA ALA A 256 14.96 4.55 3.39
C ALA A 256 15.89 4.03 4.50
N SER A 257 16.16 2.73 4.52
CA SER A 257 17.04 2.12 5.53
C SER A 257 18.50 2.55 5.35
N MET A 258 18.99 2.66 4.12
CA MET A 258 20.35 3.13 3.85
C MET A 258 20.55 4.59 4.25
N LEU A 259 19.56 5.45 3.98
CA LEU A 259 19.61 6.84 4.44
C LEU A 259 19.76 6.90 5.96
N VAL A 260 18.92 6.16 6.69
CA VAL A 260 18.99 6.13 8.16
C VAL A 260 20.29 5.49 8.64
N ALA A 261 20.73 4.39 8.02
CA ALA A 261 21.92 3.65 8.41
C ALA A 261 23.21 4.48 8.27
N VAL A 262 23.36 5.21 7.15
CA VAL A 262 24.50 6.11 6.96
C VAL A 262 24.50 7.20 8.03
N MET A 263 23.35 7.81 8.33
CA MET A 263 23.27 8.88 9.33
C MET A 263 23.43 8.40 10.78
N GLN A 264 23.17 7.12 11.02
CA GLN A 264 23.21 6.50 12.34
C GLN A 264 24.58 5.88 12.66
N PHE A 265 25.16 5.15 11.71
CA PHE A 265 26.33 4.30 11.96
C PHE A 265 27.63 4.87 11.41
N TRP A 266 27.63 5.95 10.62
CA TRP A 266 28.87 6.49 10.06
C TRP A 266 29.92 6.81 11.15
N PRO A 267 31.21 6.41 10.98
CA PRO A 267 31.83 5.78 9.81
C PRO A 267 31.90 4.23 9.85
N ASP A 268 31.09 3.56 10.67
CA ASP A 268 31.05 2.09 10.74
C ASP A 268 30.40 1.47 9.50
N TYR A 269 31.25 1.18 8.50
CA TYR A 269 30.85 0.56 7.25
C TYR A 269 30.30 -0.86 7.41
N LEU A 270 30.63 -1.57 8.49
CA LEU A 270 30.19 -2.95 8.70
C LEU A 270 28.69 -2.99 9.01
N HIS A 271 28.22 -2.11 9.88
CA HIS A 271 26.77 -1.99 10.17
C HIS A 271 25.99 -1.50 8.95
N ILE A 272 26.54 -0.56 8.17
CA ILE A 272 25.91 -0.09 6.93
C ILE A 272 25.80 -1.22 5.90
N ALA A 273 26.87 -2.02 5.73
CA ALA A 273 26.87 -3.18 4.85
C ALA A 273 25.90 -4.27 5.32
N LEU A 274 25.76 -4.46 6.64
CA LEU A 274 24.79 -5.39 7.22
C LEU A 274 23.35 -4.97 6.90
N ILE A 275 23.03 -3.68 7.00
CA ILE A 275 21.70 -3.16 6.62
C ILE A 275 21.43 -3.36 5.13
N ALA A 276 22.42 -3.08 4.27
CA ALA A 276 22.29 -3.34 2.84
C ALA A 276 22.09 -4.84 2.52
N ALA A 277 22.77 -5.72 3.24
CA ALA A 277 22.69 -7.17 3.05
C ALA A 277 21.32 -7.76 3.41
N ILE A 278 20.51 -7.09 4.24
CA ILE A 278 19.13 -7.52 4.54
C ILE A 278 18.23 -7.46 3.28
N PHE A 279 18.59 -6.64 2.29
CA PHE A 279 17.83 -6.47 1.04
C PHE A 279 18.43 -7.23 -0.16
N ALA A 280 19.53 -7.96 0.05
CA ALA A 280 20.17 -8.80 -0.97
C ALA A 280 19.48 -10.16 -1.09
#